data_AF-A0AB35V0E2-F1
#
_entry.id   AF-A0AB35V0E2-F1
#
_cell.length_a   1.000
_cell.length_b   1.000
_cell.length_c   1.000
_cell.angle_alpha   90.00
_cell.angle_beta   90.00
_cell.angle_gamma   90.00
#
_symmetry.space_group_name_H-M   'P 1'
#
loop_
_entity.id
_entity.type
_entity.pdbx_description
1 polymer ?
#
loop_
_entity_poly.entity_id
_entity_poly.type
_entity_poly.pdbx_seq_one_letter_code
_entity_poly.pdbx_strand_id
1 'polypeptide(L)'
;MTCAHDDSFSFNQKTQFTVPEIGSGVGLLDQQNEKFIGEKVYREVHRQMPILNNPWLEDQLFSTFSQILSQTQLSKPVGLVVINDSQINAFAVPGGLFALNTGLITSARTMDEVVGVMSHEIAHVTQRHYSRSQEAFKGQGLLALAGILVGALVATQSDSNAGAAVMLGSQAALIDKQLSYSRNQEREADRIGMQYMYAAGYNPEGMADFFEVMNRATARVSYLPDFWFTHPLTTERMSEARLRARQLPKVRQKLDQTDFEILKQYTAVLSNQRTEQQLKNMAARNTLPSQIALAAYYLNSGEYNSAQNVLNAAKQHNTPHNLLTLIQTDIYLAQNKIDLALSEIQSIAKVTPENRALNFKLAEVFIRKNMQAEAQATVQRFIRKNPIDSNAWLLMQQSANADKANPLRTVNVLRYRAEVQYWSGLEDNAIKSLLHAQRLSKDNLAMSDTIKKRLTEMQKERQYKL
;
A
#
# COMPACT_ATOMS: atom_id res chain seq x y z
N MET A 1 -57.81 -21.56 -25.26
CA MET A 1 -56.90 -20.73 -26.07
C MET A 1 -56.40 -19.61 -25.19
N THR A 2 -55.14 -19.73 -24.80
CA THR A 2 -54.33 -18.80 -24.01
C THR A 2 -53.98 -17.55 -24.81
N CYS A 3 -53.86 -16.40 -24.14
CA CYS A 3 -52.73 -15.47 -24.22
C CYS A 3 -53.03 -14.25 -23.34
N ALA A 4 -52.32 -14.14 -22.21
CA ALA A 4 -52.09 -12.88 -21.51
C ALA A 4 -50.59 -12.57 -21.67
N HIS A 5 -50.28 -11.37 -22.15
CA HIS A 5 -48.92 -10.85 -22.27
C HIS A 5 -48.38 -10.50 -20.88
N ASP A 6 -47.21 -11.03 -20.56
CA ASP A 6 -46.39 -10.59 -19.44
C ASP A 6 -44.94 -10.49 -19.93
N ASP A 7 -44.58 -9.30 -20.44
CA ASP A 7 -43.21 -8.98 -20.83
C ASP A 7 -42.48 -8.37 -19.62
N SER A 8 -41.93 -9.23 -18.79
CA SER A 8 -40.93 -8.85 -17.77
C SER A 8 -39.54 -9.29 -18.23
N PHE A 9 -38.86 -8.40 -18.96
CA PHE A 9 -37.44 -8.56 -19.29
C PHE A 9 -36.59 -8.40 -18.03
N SER A 10 -36.20 -9.51 -17.43
CA SER A 10 -35.23 -9.59 -16.33
C SER A 10 -33.80 -9.40 -16.88
N PHE A 11 -33.24 -8.19 -16.71
CA PHE A 11 -31.81 -7.93 -16.86
C PHE A 11 -31.07 -8.40 -15.61
N ASN A 12 -30.72 -9.69 -15.56
CA ASN A 12 -29.79 -10.19 -14.54
C ASN A 12 -28.94 -11.35 -15.08
N GLN A 13 -28.23 -11.13 -16.18
CA GLN A 13 -27.10 -11.97 -16.56
C GLN A 13 -25.81 -11.33 -16.06
N LYS A 14 -25.35 -11.75 -14.87
CA LYS A 14 -23.93 -11.67 -14.52
C LYS A 14 -23.20 -12.59 -15.49
N THR A 15 -22.46 -12.03 -16.44
CA THR A 15 -21.50 -12.79 -17.25
C THR A 15 -20.42 -13.36 -16.32
N GLN A 16 -20.57 -14.64 -15.95
CA GLN A 16 -19.51 -15.40 -15.29
C GLN A 16 -18.42 -15.68 -16.33
N PHE A 17 -17.33 -14.94 -16.27
CA PHE A 17 -16.09 -15.31 -16.97
C PHE A 17 -15.47 -16.49 -16.22
N THR A 18 -15.56 -17.70 -16.80
CA THR A 18 -14.76 -18.84 -16.37
C THR A 18 -13.31 -18.61 -16.80
N VAL A 19 -12.48 -18.10 -15.88
CA VAL A 19 -11.02 -18.02 -16.06
C VAL A 19 -10.47 -19.45 -16.09
N PRO A 20 -9.76 -19.89 -17.16
CA PRO A 20 -9.22 -21.24 -17.23
C PRO A 20 -8.19 -21.49 -16.12
N GLU A 21 -8.39 -22.56 -15.34
CA GLU A 21 -7.39 -23.06 -14.39
C GLU A 21 -6.23 -23.72 -15.15
N ILE A 22 -5.03 -23.15 -15.01
CA ILE A 22 -3.78 -23.87 -15.26
C ILE A 22 -2.93 -23.70 -14.00
N GLY A 23 -3.23 -24.50 -12.96
CA GLY A 23 -2.45 -24.50 -11.71
C GLY A 23 -3.15 -24.97 -10.44
N SER A 24 -4.26 -25.72 -10.53
CA SER A 24 -5.05 -26.16 -9.37
C SER A 24 -4.33 -27.24 -8.55
N GLY A 25 -3.64 -26.85 -7.49
CA GLY A 25 -3.14 -27.77 -6.47
C GLY A 25 -1.93 -27.26 -5.71
N VAL A 26 -2.07 -26.16 -4.96
CA VAL A 26 -1.02 -25.74 -4.02
C VAL A 26 -1.21 -26.49 -2.71
N GLY A 27 -0.19 -27.21 -2.26
CA GLY A 27 -0.21 -27.83 -0.94
C GLY A 27 -0.23 -26.77 0.17
N LEU A 28 -0.87 -27.07 1.30
CA LEU A 28 -0.94 -26.16 2.46
C LEU A 28 0.45 -25.65 2.92
N LEU A 29 1.47 -26.50 2.79
CA LEU A 29 2.86 -26.17 3.13
C LEU A 29 3.45 -25.08 2.22
N ASP A 30 3.13 -25.10 0.93
CA ASP A 30 3.62 -24.09 -0.02
C ASP A 30 2.97 -22.72 0.24
N GLN A 31 1.68 -22.69 0.57
CA GLN A 31 1.00 -21.44 0.95
C GLN A 31 1.58 -20.83 2.24
N GLN A 32 1.91 -21.66 3.23
CA GLN A 32 2.56 -21.19 4.46
C GLN A 32 3.97 -20.65 4.19
N ASN A 33 4.73 -21.32 3.32
CA ASN A 33 6.06 -20.86 2.91
C ASN A 33 6.00 -19.56 2.11
N GLU A 34 5.09 -19.44 1.15
CA GLU A 34 4.89 -18.21 0.36
C GLU A 34 4.51 -17.03 1.26
N LYS A 35 3.57 -17.23 2.20
CA LYS A 35 3.20 -16.20 3.18
C LYS A 35 4.41 -15.76 4.01
N PHE A 36 5.18 -16.70 4.53
CA PHE A 36 6.37 -16.40 5.33
C PHE A 36 7.39 -15.57 4.54
N ILE A 37 7.62 -15.93 3.28
CA ILE A 37 8.51 -15.18 2.37
C ILE A 37 7.98 -13.76 2.15
N GLY A 38 6.68 -13.62 1.88
CA GLY A 38 6.05 -12.31 1.72
C GLY A 38 6.21 -11.42 2.96
N GLU A 39 6.05 -11.99 4.18
CA GLU A 39 6.26 -11.25 5.44
C GLU A 39 7.74 -10.87 5.64
N LYS A 40 8.68 -11.71 5.23
CA LYS A 40 10.12 -11.39 5.28
C LYS A 40 10.48 -10.29 4.29
N VAL A 41 9.99 -10.36 3.04
CA VAL A 41 10.16 -9.29 2.05
C VAL A 41 9.53 -8.00 2.53
N TYR A 42 8.34 -8.06 3.14
CA TYR A 42 7.67 -6.89 3.71
C TYR A 42 8.58 -6.16 4.69
N ARG A 43 9.17 -6.90 5.63
CA ARG A 43 10.10 -6.35 6.63
C ARG A 43 11.34 -5.74 5.97
N GLU A 44 11.88 -6.40 4.96
CA GLU A 44 13.09 -5.93 4.28
C GLU A 44 12.82 -4.67 3.42
N VAL A 45 11.69 -4.63 2.72
CA VAL A 45 11.20 -3.44 2.01
C VAL A 45 11.02 -2.28 3.00
N HIS A 46 10.40 -2.49 4.16
CA HIS A 46 10.29 -1.44 5.18
C HIS A 46 11.63 -0.98 5.74
N ARG A 47 12.63 -1.86 5.78
CA ARG A 47 13.97 -1.54 6.29
C ARG A 47 14.77 -0.70 5.30
N GLN A 48 14.65 -0.99 4.01
CA GLN A 48 15.52 -0.46 2.97
C GLN A 48 14.89 0.66 2.15
N MET A 49 13.56 0.68 2.06
CA MET A 49 12.83 1.59 1.18
C MET A 49 12.22 2.77 1.95
N PRO A 50 12.10 3.95 1.31
CA PRO A 50 11.41 5.08 1.90
C PRO A 50 9.89 4.85 1.85
N ILE A 51 9.35 4.07 2.79
CA ILE A 51 7.90 3.78 2.82
C ILE A 51 7.11 5.02 3.23
N LEU A 52 6.08 5.33 2.45
CA LEU A 52 5.13 6.40 2.75
C LEU A 52 4.02 5.87 3.66
N ASN A 53 4.19 6.06 4.96
CA ASN A 53 3.21 5.65 5.98
C ASN A 53 2.13 6.72 6.16
N ASN A 54 1.02 6.59 5.44
CA ASN A 54 -0.15 7.47 5.60
C ASN A 54 -1.43 6.63 5.59
N PRO A 55 -2.10 6.45 6.75
CA PRO A 55 -3.25 5.56 6.85
C PRO A 55 -4.39 5.89 5.88
N TRP A 56 -4.63 7.17 5.58
CA TRP A 56 -5.71 7.56 4.65
C TRP A 56 -5.39 7.14 3.22
N LEU A 57 -4.19 7.45 2.74
CA LEU A 57 -3.72 7.08 1.41
C LEU A 57 -3.68 5.56 1.23
N GLU A 58 -3.11 4.86 2.20
CA GLU A 58 -3.08 3.40 2.23
C GLU A 58 -4.49 2.81 2.19
N ASP A 59 -5.45 3.34 2.97
CA ASP A 59 -6.84 2.86 2.98
C ASP A 59 -7.51 3.04 1.60
N GLN A 60 -7.28 4.16 0.91
CA GLN A 60 -7.84 4.40 -0.43
C GLN A 60 -7.34 3.37 -1.44
N LEU A 61 -6.01 3.16 -1.46
CA LEU A 61 -5.38 2.23 -2.37
C LEU A 61 -5.72 0.78 -2.01
N PHE A 62 -5.71 0.43 -0.73
CA PHE A 62 -6.03 -0.91 -0.26
C PHE A 62 -7.50 -1.28 -0.46
N SER A 63 -8.43 -0.32 -0.34
CA SER A 63 -9.85 -0.53 -0.68
C SER A 63 -10.01 -0.90 -2.16
N THR A 64 -9.37 -0.13 -3.05
CA THR A 64 -9.35 -0.39 -4.49
C THR A 64 -8.72 -1.76 -4.79
N PHE A 65 -7.56 -2.03 -4.20
CA PHE A 65 -6.84 -3.29 -4.34
C PHE A 65 -7.66 -4.49 -3.84
N SER A 66 -8.34 -4.37 -2.70
CA SER A 66 -9.19 -5.42 -2.14
C SER A 66 -10.39 -5.74 -3.04
N GLN A 67 -10.94 -4.75 -3.73
CA GLN A 67 -12.02 -4.97 -4.70
C GLN A 67 -11.51 -5.80 -5.89
N ILE A 68 -10.32 -5.54 -6.41
CA ILE A 68 -9.72 -6.35 -7.47
C ILE A 68 -9.46 -7.77 -6.96
N LEU A 69 -8.82 -7.91 -5.80
CA LEU A 69 -8.53 -9.22 -5.20
C LEU A 69 -9.78 -10.06 -4.96
N SER A 70 -10.92 -9.45 -4.63
CA SER A 70 -12.19 -10.17 -4.45
C SER A 70 -12.70 -10.85 -5.72
N GLN A 71 -12.13 -10.52 -6.89
CA GLN A 71 -12.41 -11.15 -8.18
C GLN A 71 -11.42 -12.26 -8.53
N THR A 72 -10.51 -12.59 -7.60
CA THR A 72 -9.47 -13.60 -7.77
C THR A 72 -9.64 -14.73 -6.77
N GLN A 73 -8.92 -15.83 -6.97
CA GLN A 73 -8.83 -16.93 -6.00
C GLN A 73 -7.64 -16.78 -5.05
N LEU A 74 -6.98 -15.62 -5.03
CA LEU A 74 -5.80 -15.41 -4.21
C LEU A 74 -6.17 -15.46 -2.72
N SER A 75 -5.39 -16.20 -1.93
CA SER A 75 -5.48 -16.16 -0.48
C SER A 75 -5.17 -14.76 0.07
N LYS A 76 -5.51 -14.49 1.34
CA LYS A 76 -5.30 -13.17 1.96
C LYS A 76 -3.84 -12.70 1.75
N PRO A 77 -3.60 -11.57 1.07
CA PRO A 77 -2.26 -11.03 0.81
C PRO A 77 -1.58 -10.59 2.11
N VAL A 78 -0.25 -10.55 2.11
CA VAL A 78 0.54 -9.91 3.17
C VAL A 78 0.21 -8.41 3.26
N GLY A 79 0.10 -7.71 2.13
CA GLY A 79 -0.32 -6.31 2.14
C GLY A 79 0.02 -5.53 0.86
N LEU A 80 -0.34 -4.24 0.89
CA LEU A 80 0.01 -3.26 -0.12
C LEU A 80 0.84 -2.17 0.55
N VAL A 81 2.00 -1.84 -0.01
CA VAL A 81 2.90 -0.79 0.47
C VAL A 81 3.04 0.32 -0.56
N VAL A 82 3.20 1.55 -0.08
CA VAL A 82 3.46 2.72 -0.93
C VAL A 82 4.89 3.18 -0.70
N ILE A 83 5.70 3.19 -1.75
CA ILE A 83 7.09 3.61 -1.72
C ILE A 83 7.16 5.07 -2.16
N ASN A 84 7.79 5.92 -1.35
CA ASN A 84 8.01 7.32 -1.66
C ASN A 84 9.14 7.47 -2.69
N ASP A 85 8.79 7.25 -3.94
CA ASP A 85 9.68 7.36 -5.09
C ASP A 85 8.92 7.97 -6.26
N SER A 86 9.51 8.99 -6.88
CA SER A 86 8.95 9.71 -8.03
C SER A 86 8.97 8.90 -9.34
N GLN A 87 9.70 7.79 -9.38
CA GLN A 87 9.67 6.90 -10.54
C GLN A 87 8.33 6.16 -10.67
N ILE A 88 7.93 5.88 -11.91
CA ILE A 88 6.78 5.01 -12.19
C ILE A 88 7.23 3.56 -12.02
N ASN A 89 6.83 2.94 -10.92
CA ASN A 89 7.09 1.53 -10.67
C ASN A 89 6.01 0.88 -9.78
N ALA A 90 5.89 -0.44 -9.92
CA ALA A 90 5.09 -1.32 -9.09
C ALA A 90 5.73 -2.71 -9.12
N PHE A 91 5.54 -3.49 -8.06
CA PHE A 91 5.91 -4.90 -8.09
C PHE A 91 5.06 -5.71 -7.12
N ALA A 92 5.01 -7.02 -7.35
CA ALA A 92 4.47 -7.98 -6.40
C ALA A 92 5.42 -9.16 -6.21
N VAL A 93 5.38 -9.74 -4.99
CA VAL A 93 6.17 -10.92 -4.65
C VAL A 93 5.28 -12.06 -4.12
N PRO A 94 5.76 -13.31 -4.17
CA PRO A 94 5.07 -14.44 -3.55
C PRO A 94 4.70 -14.17 -2.08
N GLY A 95 3.56 -14.70 -1.65
CA GLY A 95 2.94 -14.36 -0.36
C GLY A 95 2.01 -13.14 -0.43
N GLY A 96 1.93 -12.47 -1.58
CA GLY A 96 0.96 -11.40 -1.80
C GLY A 96 1.35 -10.09 -1.13
N LEU A 97 2.63 -9.73 -1.16
CA LEU A 97 3.06 -8.36 -0.91
C LEU A 97 3.10 -7.62 -2.24
N PHE A 98 2.44 -6.47 -2.29
CA PHE A 98 2.37 -5.59 -3.45
C PHE A 98 2.94 -4.22 -3.06
N ALA A 99 3.65 -3.58 -3.99
CA ALA A 99 4.25 -2.28 -3.79
C ALA A 99 3.94 -1.36 -4.96
N LEU A 100 3.68 -0.08 -4.66
CA LEU A 100 3.45 0.97 -5.64
C LEU A 100 4.32 2.18 -5.30
N ASN A 101 4.99 2.73 -6.31
CA ASN A 101 5.68 4.00 -6.15
C ASN A 101 4.69 5.18 -6.20
N THR A 102 4.96 6.24 -5.45
CA THR A 102 4.16 7.47 -5.50
C THR A 102 4.14 8.08 -6.89
N GLY A 103 5.24 7.97 -7.65
CA GLY A 103 5.37 8.39 -9.05
C GLY A 103 4.37 7.75 -10.01
N LEU A 104 4.00 6.49 -9.78
CA LEU A 104 2.95 5.81 -10.55
C LEU A 104 1.60 6.51 -10.36
N ILE A 105 1.24 6.80 -9.11
CA ILE A 105 -0.03 7.44 -8.74
C ILE A 105 -0.07 8.87 -9.27
N THR A 106 1.02 9.62 -9.14
CA THR A 106 1.09 11.03 -9.56
C THR A 106 1.19 11.21 -11.07
N SER A 107 1.60 10.17 -11.80
CA SER A 107 1.63 10.15 -13.27
C SER A 107 0.31 9.74 -13.92
N ALA A 108 -0.50 8.93 -13.22
CA ALA A 108 -1.80 8.48 -13.71
C ALA A 108 -2.81 9.62 -13.88
N ARG A 109 -3.71 9.48 -14.86
CA ARG A 109 -4.80 10.44 -15.14
C ARG A 109 -6.12 10.06 -14.49
N THR A 110 -6.34 8.78 -14.23
CA THR A 110 -7.56 8.25 -13.62
C THR A 110 -7.21 7.12 -12.65
N MET A 111 -8.17 6.74 -11.80
CA MET A 111 -8.00 5.52 -10.99
C MET A 111 -7.93 4.27 -11.86
N ASP A 112 -8.65 4.22 -12.99
CA ASP A 112 -8.62 3.06 -13.89
C ASP A 112 -7.20 2.74 -14.38
N GLU A 113 -6.36 3.76 -14.59
CA GLU A 113 -4.95 3.60 -14.95
C GLU A 113 -4.13 2.96 -13.82
N VAL A 114 -4.30 3.42 -12.57
CA VAL A 114 -3.63 2.82 -11.38
C VAL A 114 -4.09 1.38 -11.17
N VAL A 115 -5.39 1.14 -11.32
CA VAL A 115 -6.01 -0.19 -11.25
C VAL A 115 -5.51 -1.11 -12.35
N GLY A 116 -5.19 -0.57 -13.53
CA GLY A 116 -4.54 -1.31 -14.60
C GLY A 116 -3.24 -1.95 -14.15
N VAL A 117 -2.36 -1.17 -13.52
CA VAL A 117 -1.09 -1.69 -12.98
C VAL A 117 -1.33 -2.65 -11.82
N MET A 118 -2.19 -2.30 -10.84
CA MET A 118 -2.50 -3.20 -9.73
C MET A 118 -3.03 -4.56 -10.22
N SER A 119 -3.90 -4.56 -11.23
CA SER A 119 -4.49 -5.80 -11.77
C SER A 119 -3.47 -6.62 -12.55
N HIS A 120 -2.54 -5.96 -13.24
CA HIS A 120 -1.38 -6.60 -13.89
C HIS A 120 -0.51 -7.33 -12.85
N GLU A 121 -0.13 -6.65 -11.76
CA GLU A 121 0.65 -7.26 -10.68
C GLU A 121 -0.09 -8.41 -9.99
N ILE A 122 -1.40 -8.27 -9.77
CA ILE A 122 -2.24 -9.36 -9.24
C ILE A 122 -2.25 -10.55 -10.21
N ALA A 123 -2.29 -10.30 -11.52
CA ALA A 123 -2.21 -11.36 -12.53
C ALA A 123 -0.86 -12.10 -12.45
N HIS A 124 0.26 -11.42 -12.25
CA HIS A 124 1.55 -12.10 -12.04
C HIS A 124 1.54 -13.07 -10.87
N VAL A 125 0.96 -12.65 -9.73
CA VAL A 125 0.89 -13.48 -8.53
C VAL A 125 -0.10 -14.63 -8.70
N THR A 126 -1.31 -14.35 -9.16
CA THR A 126 -2.36 -15.38 -9.34
C THR A 126 -1.97 -16.44 -10.36
N GLN A 127 -1.29 -16.03 -11.44
CA GLN A 127 -0.75 -16.94 -12.44
C GLN A 127 0.59 -17.56 -12.06
N ARG A 128 1.07 -17.32 -10.83
CA ARG A 128 2.34 -17.82 -10.28
C ARG A 128 3.51 -17.65 -11.26
N HIS A 129 3.56 -16.54 -12.01
CA HIS A 129 4.60 -16.32 -13.02
C HIS A 129 5.99 -16.45 -12.40
N TYR A 130 6.15 -15.92 -11.19
CA TYR A 130 7.37 -16.03 -10.43
C TYR A 130 7.74 -17.48 -10.09
N SER A 131 6.83 -18.24 -9.46
CA SER A 131 7.10 -19.63 -9.06
C SER A 131 7.32 -20.56 -10.26
N ARG A 132 6.57 -20.36 -11.37
CA ARG A 132 6.75 -21.11 -12.63
C ARG A 132 8.12 -20.82 -13.27
N SER A 133 8.57 -19.57 -13.26
CA SER A 133 9.90 -19.21 -13.74
C SER A 133 11.00 -19.88 -12.92
N GLN A 134 10.81 -20.06 -11.61
CA GLN A 134 11.81 -20.66 -10.71
C GLN A 134 11.83 -22.18 -10.71
N GLU A 135 10.70 -22.84 -10.95
CA GLU A 135 10.68 -24.29 -11.13
C GLU A 135 11.50 -24.72 -12.37
N ALA A 136 11.62 -23.83 -13.36
CA ALA A 136 12.57 -23.99 -14.47
C ALA A 136 14.05 -23.86 -14.04
N PHE A 137 14.33 -23.23 -12.89
CA PHE A 137 15.66 -23.06 -12.28
C PHE A 137 15.73 -23.80 -10.94
N LYS A 138 15.93 -25.13 -10.99
CA LYS A 138 16.01 -26.07 -9.86
C LYS A 138 16.60 -25.50 -8.54
N GLY A 139 15.73 -25.08 -7.62
CA GLY A 139 15.96 -24.99 -6.17
C GLY A 139 16.76 -23.79 -5.65
N GLN A 140 16.25 -23.17 -4.57
CA GLN A 140 16.77 -22.01 -3.78
C GLN A 140 16.37 -20.59 -4.22
N GLY A 141 15.57 -20.41 -5.27
CA GLY A 141 15.41 -19.07 -5.82
C GLY A 141 14.50 -18.09 -5.06
N LEU A 142 13.54 -18.52 -4.23
CA LEU A 142 12.49 -17.61 -3.72
C LEU A 142 13.00 -16.68 -2.61
N LEU A 143 13.97 -17.16 -1.83
CA LEU A 143 14.65 -16.41 -0.77
C LEU A 143 15.76 -15.52 -1.35
N ALA A 144 16.52 -16.05 -2.31
CA ALA A 144 17.52 -15.30 -3.07
C ALA A 144 16.89 -14.07 -3.76
N LEU A 145 15.66 -14.18 -4.26
CA LEU A 145 14.90 -13.06 -4.83
C LEU A 145 14.69 -11.89 -3.89
N ALA A 146 14.30 -12.17 -2.65
CA ALA A 146 14.04 -11.13 -1.68
C ALA A 146 15.32 -10.34 -1.39
N GLY A 147 16.46 -11.04 -1.28
CA GLY A 147 17.78 -10.40 -1.16
C GLY A 147 18.22 -9.68 -2.43
N ILE A 148 17.86 -10.20 -3.61
CA ILE A 148 18.22 -9.67 -4.93
C ILE A 148 17.38 -8.44 -5.31
N LEU A 149 16.05 -8.45 -5.14
CA LEU A 149 15.16 -7.31 -5.41
C LEU A 149 15.56 -6.11 -4.56
N VAL A 150 15.87 -6.39 -3.30
CA VAL A 150 16.32 -5.40 -2.34
C VAL A 150 17.73 -4.90 -2.66
N GLY A 151 18.66 -5.81 -3.01
CA GLY A 151 20.04 -5.46 -3.38
C GLY A 151 20.16 -4.70 -4.70
N ALA A 152 19.38 -5.05 -5.72
CA ALA A 152 19.37 -4.39 -7.02
C ALA A 152 18.87 -2.95 -6.92
N LEU A 153 17.86 -2.70 -6.08
CA LEU A 153 17.26 -1.38 -5.91
C LEU A 153 18.07 -0.43 -5.01
N VAL A 154 18.98 -0.96 -4.19
CA VAL A 154 19.99 -0.15 -3.47
C VAL A 154 21.15 0.21 -4.39
N ALA A 155 21.53 -0.68 -5.32
CA ALA A 155 22.62 -0.43 -6.26
C ALA A 155 22.32 0.70 -7.26
N THR A 156 21.04 0.93 -7.61
CA THR A 156 20.61 2.05 -8.47
C THR A 156 20.75 3.42 -7.79
N GLN A 157 21.00 3.47 -6.47
CA GLN A 157 21.17 4.70 -5.69
C GLN A 157 22.63 5.04 -5.38
N SER A 158 23.61 4.19 -5.75
CA SER A 158 25.02 4.40 -5.39
C SER A 158 25.89 4.87 -6.58
N ASP A 159 26.37 6.12 -6.50
CA ASP A 159 27.14 6.80 -7.55
C ASP A 159 28.66 6.53 -7.56
N SER A 160 29.18 5.48 -6.89
CA SER A 160 30.65 5.35 -6.75
C SER A 160 31.22 3.94 -6.62
N ASN A 161 31.77 3.41 -7.73
CA ASN A 161 33.11 2.80 -7.88
C ASN A 161 33.19 1.93 -9.15
N ALA A 162 33.99 2.35 -10.14
CA ALA A 162 34.07 1.71 -11.46
C ALA A 162 34.55 0.25 -11.44
N GLY A 163 35.33 -0.17 -10.44
CA GLY A 163 35.78 -1.58 -10.29
C GLY A 163 34.73 -2.52 -9.70
N ALA A 164 33.89 -2.02 -8.78
CA ALA A 164 32.75 -2.76 -8.24
C ALA A 164 31.60 -2.83 -9.24
N ALA A 165 31.44 -1.80 -10.09
CA ALA A 165 30.41 -1.72 -11.11
C ALA A 165 30.52 -2.81 -12.20
N VAL A 166 31.71 -3.31 -12.51
CA VAL A 166 31.90 -4.36 -13.55
C VAL A 166 31.54 -5.76 -13.02
N MET A 167 31.89 -6.07 -11.77
CA MET A 167 31.45 -7.31 -11.11
C MET A 167 29.95 -7.26 -10.77
N LEU A 168 29.44 -6.10 -10.33
CA LEU A 168 28.01 -5.88 -10.16
C LEU A 168 27.29 -5.96 -11.50
N GLY A 169 27.84 -5.44 -12.60
CA GLY A 169 27.16 -5.41 -13.89
C GLY A 169 26.85 -6.79 -14.49
N SER A 170 27.77 -7.77 -14.36
CA SER A 170 27.53 -9.13 -14.86
C SER A 170 26.57 -9.92 -13.96
N GLN A 171 26.71 -9.80 -12.64
CA GLN A 171 25.80 -10.41 -11.68
C GLN A 171 24.41 -9.76 -11.71
N ALA A 172 24.34 -8.43 -11.84
CA ALA A 172 23.12 -7.64 -11.97
C ALA A 172 22.42 -7.90 -13.30
N ALA A 173 23.14 -8.08 -14.42
CA ALA A 173 22.51 -8.47 -15.69
C ALA A 173 21.93 -9.89 -15.64
N LEU A 174 22.56 -10.82 -14.91
CA LEU A 174 22.01 -12.16 -14.66
C LEU A 174 20.77 -12.11 -13.76
N ILE A 175 20.81 -11.27 -12.71
CA ILE A 175 19.70 -10.96 -11.82
C ILE A 175 18.54 -10.33 -12.60
N ASP A 176 18.82 -9.32 -13.42
CA ASP A 176 17.86 -8.57 -14.24
C ASP A 176 17.12 -9.51 -15.20
N LYS A 177 17.87 -10.39 -15.88
CA LYS A 177 17.30 -11.42 -16.74
C LYS A 177 16.46 -12.46 -15.97
N GLN A 178 16.77 -12.70 -14.70
CA GLN A 178 16.01 -13.61 -13.84
C GLN A 178 14.74 -12.95 -13.26
N LEU A 179 14.75 -11.63 -13.11
CA LEU A 179 13.61 -10.82 -12.66
C LEU A 179 12.64 -10.46 -13.79
N SER A 180 13.14 -10.38 -15.02
CA SER A 180 12.33 -10.02 -16.18
C SER A 180 11.35 -11.13 -16.56
N TYR A 181 10.08 -10.78 -16.69
CA TYR A 181 9.07 -11.72 -17.15
C TYR A 181 9.17 -11.95 -18.65
N SER A 182 8.94 -13.20 -19.06
CA SER A 182 8.90 -13.54 -20.48
C SER A 182 7.74 -12.81 -21.19
N ARG A 183 7.88 -12.56 -22.50
CA ARG A 183 6.82 -11.93 -23.31
C ARG A 183 5.47 -12.65 -23.21
N ASN A 184 5.48 -13.98 -23.01
CA ASN A 184 4.25 -14.75 -22.85
C ASN A 184 3.59 -14.50 -21.49
N GLN A 185 4.38 -14.40 -20.42
CA GLN A 185 3.90 -14.05 -19.09
C GLN A 185 3.32 -12.64 -19.05
N GLU A 186 3.97 -11.67 -19.70
CA GLU A 186 3.46 -10.31 -19.82
C GLU A 186 2.11 -10.26 -20.55
N ARG A 187 1.99 -10.96 -21.71
CA ARG A 187 0.71 -11.04 -22.43
C ARG A 187 -0.39 -11.75 -21.62
N GLU A 188 -0.02 -12.77 -20.86
CA GLU A 188 -0.95 -13.49 -19.97
C GLU A 188 -1.43 -12.54 -18.85
N ALA A 189 -0.50 -11.80 -18.22
CA ALA A 189 -0.80 -10.83 -17.16
C ALA A 189 -1.68 -9.68 -17.66
N ASP A 190 -1.39 -9.10 -18.83
CA ASP A 190 -2.22 -8.05 -19.45
C ASP A 190 -3.67 -8.52 -19.65
N ARG A 191 -3.84 -9.74 -20.19
CA ARG A 191 -5.15 -10.34 -20.50
C ARG A 191 -5.96 -10.59 -19.24
N ILE A 192 -5.37 -11.27 -18.27
CA ILE A 192 -6.04 -11.66 -17.03
C ILE A 192 -6.24 -10.44 -16.13
N GLY A 193 -5.27 -9.53 -16.09
CA GLY A 193 -5.39 -8.25 -15.40
C GLY A 193 -6.59 -7.44 -15.90
N MET A 194 -6.78 -7.30 -17.21
CA MET A 194 -7.97 -6.62 -17.76
C MET A 194 -9.28 -7.30 -17.37
N GLN A 195 -9.31 -8.63 -17.25
CA GLN A 195 -10.49 -9.36 -16.78
C GLN A 195 -10.78 -9.05 -15.30
N TYR A 196 -9.75 -9.00 -14.45
CA TYR A 196 -9.89 -8.60 -13.05
C TYR A 196 -10.39 -7.16 -12.91
N MET A 197 -9.83 -6.22 -13.69
CA MET A 197 -10.30 -4.83 -13.73
C MET A 197 -11.79 -4.77 -14.08
N TYR A 198 -12.19 -5.45 -15.16
CA TYR A 198 -13.55 -5.47 -15.64
C TYR A 198 -14.51 -6.06 -14.60
N ALA A 199 -14.15 -7.21 -14.03
CA ALA A 199 -14.95 -7.87 -12.98
C ALA A 199 -15.08 -7.01 -11.72
N ALA A 200 -14.06 -6.22 -11.38
CA ALA A 200 -14.09 -5.28 -10.27
C ALA A 200 -14.87 -3.98 -10.59
N GLY A 201 -15.33 -3.81 -11.83
CA GLY A 201 -16.10 -2.65 -12.29
C GLY A 201 -15.25 -1.44 -12.66
N TYR A 202 -14.00 -1.65 -13.08
CA TYR A 202 -13.11 -0.60 -13.60
C TYR A 202 -13.01 -0.66 -15.13
N ASN A 203 -12.69 0.46 -15.76
CA ASN A 203 -12.57 0.52 -17.23
C ASN A 203 -11.27 -0.17 -17.71
N PRO A 204 -11.35 -1.26 -18.49
CA PRO A 204 -10.16 -1.96 -19.00
C PRO A 204 -9.29 -1.10 -19.93
N GLU A 205 -9.84 -0.04 -20.52
CA GLU A 205 -9.04 0.92 -21.30
C GLU A 205 -7.96 1.60 -20.45
N GLY A 206 -8.16 1.70 -19.13
CA GLY A 206 -7.19 2.28 -18.20
C GLY A 206 -5.82 1.61 -18.26
N MET A 207 -5.75 0.29 -18.49
CA MET A 207 -4.46 -0.40 -18.65
C MET A 207 -3.72 0.08 -19.90
N ALA A 208 -4.41 0.16 -21.04
CA ALA A 208 -3.84 0.65 -22.29
C ALA A 208 -3.47 2.15 -22.19
N ASP A 209 -4.28 2.95 -21.50
CA ASP A 209 -4.03 4.36 -21.25
C ASP A 209 -2.80 4.60 -20.38
N PHE A 210 -2.54 3.71 -19.42
CA PHE A 210 -1.35 3.80 -18.58
C PHE A 210 -0.08 3.36 -19.31
N PHE A 211 -0.16 2.38 -20.22
CA PHE A 211 0.96 2.08 -21.13
C PHE A 211 1.39 3.31 -21.94
N GLU A 212 0.45 4.16 -22.34
CA GLU A 212 0.75 5.44 -22.99
C GLU A 212 1.36 6.48 -22.03
N VAL A 213 0.96 6.51 -20.75
CA VAL A 213 1.64 7.31 -19.71
C VAL A 213 3.11 6.91 -19.64
N MET A 214 3.37 5.61 -19.49
CA MET A 214 4.72 5.08 -19.34
C MET A 214 5.55 5.36 -20.59
N ASN A 215 5.02 5.07 -21.78
CA ASN A 215 5.72 5.33 -23.05
C ASN A 215 6.12 6.81 -23.21
N ARG A 216 5.25 7.75 -22.82
CA ARG A 216 5.56 9.19 -22.86
C ARG A 216 6.56 9.62 -21.79
N ALA A 217 6.52 9.02 -20.60
CA ALA A 217 7.49 9.29 -19.55
C ALA A 217 8.90 8.87 -20.00
N THR A 218 9.01 7.69 -20.62
CA THR A 218 10.26 7.16 -21.17
C THR A 218 10.78 7.99 -22.35
N ALA A 219 9.91 8.50 -23.23
CA ALA A 219 10.34 9.31 -24.37
C ALA A 219 10.93 10.68 -23.98
N ARG A 220 10.73 11.14 -22.74
CA ARG A 220 11.18 12.45 -22.25
C ARG A 220 12.49 12.39 -21.47
N VAL A 221 13.03 11.19 -21.22
CA VAL A 221 14.21 10.98 -20.37
C VAL A 221 15.14 9.99 -21.07
N SER A 222 16.46 10.23 -21.03
CA SER A 222 17.46 9.28 -21.57
C SER A 222 17.62 7.99 -20.74
N TYR A 223 16.74 7.77 -19.75
CA TYR A 223 16.75 6.67 -18.80
C TYR A 223 15.39 5.95 -18.83
N LEU A 224 15.41 4.62 -18.93
CA LEU A 224 14.20 3.80 -18.87
C LEU A 224 13.75 3.69 -17.40
N PRO A 225 12.46 3.89 -17.08
CA PRO A 225 11.94 3.64 -15.73
C PRO A 225 12.22 2.20 -15.27
N ASP A 226 12.45 1.99 -13.97
CA ASP A 226 12.76 0.68 -13.38
C ASP A 226 11.76 -0.43 -13.76
N PHE A 227 10.48 -0.07 -13.92
CA PHE A 227 9.41 -0.95 -14.38
C PHE A 227 9.72 -1.63 -15.74
N TRP A 228 10.48 -1.00 -16.63
CA TRP A 228 10.80 -1.55 -17.96
C TRP A 228 11.81 -2.70 -17.93
N PHE A 229 12.65 -2.75 -16.90
CA PHE A 229 13.62 -3.83 -16.75
C PHE A 229 12.93 -5.15 -16.37
N THR A 230 11.88 -5.05 -15.54
CA THR A 230 11.07 -6.22 -15.13
C THR A 230 9.89 -6.51 -16.05
N HIS A 231 9.26 -5.48 -16.63
CA HIS A 231 8.07 -5.56 -17.49
C HIS A 231 8.27 -4.81 -18.83
N PRO A 232 8.94 -5.43 -19.82
CA PRO A 232 9.21 -4.76 -21.09
C PRO A 232 7.91 -4.44 -21.85
N LEU A 233 7.60 -3.15 -21.99
CA LEU A 233 6.43 -2.69 -22.74
C LEU A 233 6.75 -2.63 -24.25
N THR A 234 5.95 -3.31 -25.07
CA THR A 234 6.13 -3.29 -26.53
C THR A 234 4.95 -2.58 -27.20
N THR A 235 5.18 -2.05 -28.41
CA THR A 235 4.09 -1.51 -29.25
C THR A 235 3.02 -2.57 -29.51
N GLU A 236 3.43 -3.83 -29.65
CA GLU A 236 2.55 -5.00 -29.73
C GLU A 236 1.61 -5.06 -28.51
N ARG A 237 2.14 -5.13 -27.28
CA ARG A 237 1.34 -5.21 -26.04
C ARG A 237 0.37 -4.04 -25.90
N MET A 238 0.83 -2.82 -26.20
CA MET A 238 -0.03 -1.63 -26.14
C MET A 238 -1.19 -1.71 -27.13
N SER A 239 -0.92 -2.15 -28.37
CA SER A 239 -1.95 -2.35 -29.38
C SER A 239 -2.93 -3.46 -28.99
N GLU A 240 -2.41 -4.56 -28.43
CA GLU A 240 -3.19 -5.72 -28.01
C GLU A 240 -4.12 -5.39 -26.83
N ALA A 241 -3.61 -4.66 -25.82
CA ALA A 241 -4.40 -4.17 -24.70
C ALA A 241 -5.53 -3.25 -25.17
N ARG A 242 -5.22 -2.31 -26.08
CA ARG A 242 -6.23 -1.40 -26.64
C ARG A 242 -7.31 -2.15 -27.43
N LEU A 243 -6.93 -3.14 -28.24
CA LEU A 243 -7.87 -3.96 -29.01
C LEU A 243 -8.79 -4.78 -28.09
N ARG A 244 -8.26 -5.37 -27.02
CA ARG A 244 -9.05 -6.12 -26.05
C ARG A 244 -9.99 -5.28 -25.23
N ALA A 245 -9.51 -4.13 -24.75
CA ALA A 245 -10.36 -3.22 -23.98
C ALA A 245 -11.62 -2.83 -24.77
N ARG A 246 -11.49 -2.63 -26.09
CA ARG A 246 -12.63 -2.33 -26.99
C ARG A 246 -13.60 -3.50 -27.21
N GLN A 247 -13.17 -4.73 -26.94
CA GLN A 247 -14.03 -5.92 -27.04
C GLN A 247 -14.85 -6.14 -25.76
N LEU A 248 -14.46 -5.52 -24.65
CA LEU A 248 -15.21 -5.58 -23.40
C LEU A 248 -16.30 -4.50 -23.39
N PRO A 249 -17.47 -4.78 -22.77
CA PRO A 249 -18.51 -3.77 -22.61
C PRO A 249 -17.98 -2.54 -21.86
N LYS A 250 -18.50 -1.35 -22.22
CA LYS A 250 -18.12 -0.12 -21.51
C LYS A 250 -18.60 -0.19 -20.06
N VAL A 251 -17.68 0.10 -19.14
CA VAL A 251 -17.98 0.21 -17.71
C VAL A 251 -18.12 1.70 -17.37
N ARG A 252 -19.11 2.03 -16.54
CA ARG A 252 -19.22 3.39 -15.98
C ARG A 252 -18.09 3.59 -14.96
N GLN A 253 -17.43 4.75 -14.98
CA GLN A 253 -16.39 5.06 -13.99
C GLN A 253 -16.92 4.91 -12.57
N LYS A 254 -16.18 4.15 -11.76
CA LYS A 254 -16.59 3.73 -10.41
C LYS A 254 -16.23 4.76 -9.34
N LEU A 255 -15.03 5.35 -9.42
CA LEU A 255 -14.63 6.49 -8.59
C LEU A 255 -14.85 7.78 -9.36
N ASP A 256 -15.28 8.81 -8.65
CA ASP A 256 -15.33 10.17 -9.18
C ASP A 256 -13.90 10.62 -9.52
N GLN A 257 -13.74 11.27 -10.68
CA GLN A 257 -12.49 11.91 -11.08
C GLN A 257 -11.99 12.88 -10.00
N THR A 258 -12.90 13.53 -9.27
CA THR A 258 -12.56 14.43 -8.17
C THR A 258 -11.85 13.71 -7.02
N ASP A 259 -12.34 12.53 -6.60
CA ASP A 259 -11.71 11.72 -5.54
C ASP A 259 -10.33 11.23 -5.95
N PHE A 260 -10.18 10.82 -7.22
CA PHE A 260 -8.87 10.45 -7.75
C PHE A 260 -7.91 11.65 -7.78
N GLU A 261 -8.36 12.83 -8.18
CA GLU A 261 -7.52 14.02 -8.13
C GLU A 261 -7.14 14.40 -6.68
N ILE A 262 -8.03 14.23 -5.70
CA ILE A 262 -7.68 14.40 -4.27
C ILE A 262 -6.56 13.44 -3.89
N LEU A 263 -6.72 12.14 -4.18
CA LEU A 263 -5.72 11.12 -3.91
C LEU A 263 -4.38 11.46 -4.55
N LYS A 264 -4.39 11.82 -5.83
CA LYS A 264 -3.22 12.15 -6.64
C LYS A 264 -2.47 13.36 -6.09
N GLN A 265 -3.18 14.48 -5.87
CA GLN A 265 -2.53 15.70 -5.40
C GLN A 265 -2.05 15.57 -3.94
N TYR A 266 -2.81 14.90 -3.08
CA TYR A 266 -2.38 14.62 -1.72
C TYR A 266 -1.15 13.71 -1.68
N THR A 267 -1.12 12.66 -2.51
CA THR A 267 0.07 11.81 -2.68
C THR A 267 1.28 12.64 -3.10
N ALA A 268 1.12 13.52 -4.10
CA ALA A 268 2.20 14.36 -4.59
C ALA A 268 2.76 15.33 -3.53
N VAL A 269 1.91 15.81 -2.61
CA VAL A 269 2.33 16.63 -1.46
C VAL A 269 3.08 15.79 -0.43
N LEU A 270 2.53 14.63 -0.04
CA LEU A 270 3.17 13.71 0.91
C LEU A 270 4.53 13.21 0.42
N SER A 271 4.70 13.07 -0.89
CA SER A 271 5.93 12.61 -1.53
C SER A 271 6.89 13.73 -1.94
N ASN A 272 6.63 14.99 -1.54
CA ASN A 272 7.44 16.17 -1.92
C ASN A 272 7.63 16.35 -3.44
N GLN A 273 6.68 15.90 -4.26
CA GLN A 273 6.72 16.02 -5.74
C GLN A 273 6.10 17.33 -6.25
N ARG A 274 5.68 18.23 -5.35
CA ARG A 274 5.07 19.52 -5.68
C ARG A 274 5.73 20.64 -4.91
N THR A 275 5.99 21.75 -5.60
CA THR A 275 6.43 22.99 -4.96
C THR A 275 5.23 23.82 -4.51
N GLU A 276 5.46 24.71 -3.54
CA GLU A 276 4.43 25.66 -3.09
C GLU A 276 3.84 26.45 -4.26
N GLN A 277 4.68 26.96 -5.17
CA GLN A 277 4.22 27.76 -6.30
C GLN A 277 3.31 26.97 -7.25
N GLN A 278 3.64 25.69 -7.51
CA GLN A 278 2.78 24.82 -8.30
C GLN A 278 1.42 24.64 -7.63
N LEU A 279 1.41 24.39 -6.32
CA LEU A 279 0.17 24.20 -5.56
C LEU A 279 -0.67 25.48 -5.49
N LYS A 280 -0.06 26.65 -5.31
CA LYS A 280 -0.74 27.95 -5.38
C LYS A 280 -1.40 28.17 -6.74
N ASN A 281 -0.66 27.92 -7.82
CA ASN A 281 -1.18 28.05 -9.19
C ASN A 281 -2.36 27.10 -9.44
N MET A 282 -2.32 25.89 -8.88
CA MET A 282 -3.42 24.93 -8.96
C MET A 282 -4.62 25.37 -8.13
N ALA A 283 -4.39 25.82 -6.90
CA ALA A 283 -5.42 26.30 -5.97
C ALA A 283 -6.15 27.54 -6.48
N ALA A 284 -5.51 28.36 -7.31
CA ALA A 284 -6.12 29.50 -7.99
C ALA A 284 -7.30 29.10 -8.91
N ARG A 285 -7.39 27.82 -9.31
CA ARG A 285 -8.53 27.29 -10.06
C ARG A 285 -9.77 27.04 -9.20
N ASN A 286 -9.67 27.25 -7.88
CA ASN A 286 -10.74 27.09 -6.91
C ASN A 286 -11.40 25.70 -7.00
N THR A 287 -10.58 24.64 -6.99
CA THR A 287 -11.07 23.26 -6.98
C THR A 287 -10.73 22.58 -5.65
N LEU A 288 -11.65 21.76 -5.15
CA LEU A 288 -11.48 21.02 -3.90
C LEU A 288 -10.14 20.24 -3.82
N PRO A 289 -9.73 19.45 -4.84
CA PRO A 289 -8.46 18.72 -4.79
C PRO A 289 -7.24 19.64 -4.63
N SER A 290 -7.22 20.76 -5.35
CA SER A 290 -6.11 21.70 -5.31
C SER A 290 -5.97 22.43 -3.97
N GLN A 291 -7.10 22.77 -3.33
CA GLN A 291 -7.10 23.41 -2.02
C GLN A 291 -6.75 22.44 -0.91
N ILE A 292 -7.25 21.19 -0.96
CA ILE A 292 -6.83 20.13 -0.03
C ILE A 292 -5.32 19.93 -0.09
N ALA A 293 -4.75 19.83 -1.29
CA ALA A 293 -3.32 19.64 -1.48
C ALA A 293 -2.50 20.83 -0.93
N LEU A 294 -2.92 22.06 -1.21
CA LEU A 294 -2.22 23.25 -0.67
C LEU A 294 -2.36 23.36 0.86
N ALA A 295 -3.53 23.04 1.43
CA ALA A 295 -3.71 23.01 2.88
C ALA A 295 -2.81 21.95 3.55
N ALA A 296 -2.73 20.75 2.95
CA ALA A 296 -1.83 19.69 3.41
C ALA A 296 -0.35 20.11 3.32
N TYR A 297 0.03 20.82 2.26
CA TYR A 297 1.39 21.35 2.10
C TYR A 297 1.72 22.34 3.22
N TYR A 298 0.86 23.32 3.46
CA TYR A 298 1.08 24.28 4.55
C TYR A 298 1.11 23.63 5.93
N LEU A 299 0.27 22.62 6.17
CA LEU A 299 0.31 21.84 7.39
C LEU A 299 1.68 21.16 7.56
N ASN A 300 2.19 20.49 6.53
CA ASN A 300 3.49 19.81 6.56
C ASN A 300 4.68 20.80 6.71
N SER A 301 4.54 22.02 6.20
CA SER A 301 5.52 23.09 6.34
C SER A 301 5.46 23.82 7.69
N GLY A 302 4.50 23.50 8.57
CA GLY A 302 4.31 24.16 9.86
C GLY A 302 3.56 25.51 9.79
N GLU A 303 3.03 25.87 8.62
CA GLU A 303 2.29 27.12 8.38
C GLU A 303 0.79 26.96 8.70
N TYR A 304 0.48 26.68 9.97
CA TYR A 304 -0.87 26.26 10.37
C TYR A 304 -1.98 27.28 10.09
N ASN A 305 -1.67 28.59 10.13
CA ASN A 305 -2.66 29.63 9.80
C ASN A 305 -2.99 29.63 8.31
N SER A 306 -1.97 29.52 7.45
CA SER A 306 -2.12 29.37 6.01
C SER A 306 -2.91 28.09 5.67
N ALA A 307 -2.56 26.98 6.32
CA ALA A 307 -3.26 25.71 6.20
C ALA A 307 -4.76 25.85 6.56
N GLN A 308 -5.07 26.48 7.71
CA GLN A 308 -6.45 26.70 8.15
C GLN A 308 -7.24 27.56 7.17
N ASN A 309 -6.64 28.64 6.66
CA ASN A 309 -7.30 29.54 5.71
C ASN A 309 -7.65 28.82 4.40
N VAL A 310 -6.71 28.04 3.85
CA VAL A 310 -6.96 27.26 2.63
C VAL A 310 -7.97 26.14 2.89
N LEU A 311 -7.90 25.47 4.05
CA LEU A 311 -8.86 24.43 4.41
C LEU A 311 -10.28 24.98 4.59
N ASN A 312 -10.43 26.19 5.14
CA ASN A 312 -11.72 26.86 5.23
C ASN A 312 -12.31 27.13 3.84
N ALA A 313 -11.49 27.55 2.88
CA ALA A 313 -11.93 27.68 1.48
C ALA A 313 -12.33 26.32 0.89
N ALA A 314 -11.56 25.26 1.15
CA ALA A 314 -11.92 23.90 0.73
C ALA A 314 -13.28 23.44 1.25
N LYS A 315 -13.59 23.74 2.52
CA LYS A 315 -14.88 23.42 3.15
C LYS A 315 -16.07 24.14 2.51
N GLN A 316 -15.87 25.28 1.82
CA GLN A 316 -16.95 26.01 1.13
C GLN A 316 -17.49 25.28 -0.10
N HIS A 317 -16.78 24.27 -0.63
CA HIS A 317 -17.30 23.42 -1.69
C HIS A 317 -18.48 22.54 -1.24
N ASN A 318 -18.77 22.45 0.07
CA ASN A 318 -19.87 21.67 0.65
C ASN A 318 -19.87 20.18 0.28
N THR A 319 -18.70 19.62 -0.03
CA THR A 319 -18.50 18.19 -0.29
C THR A 319 -17.84 17.56 0.93
N PRO A 320 -18.56 16.75 1.73
CA PRO A 320 -17.97 16.05 2.87
C PRO A 320 -16.88 15.08 2.40
N HIS A 321 -15.71 15.13 3.04
CA HIS A 321 -14.61 14.22 2.72
C HIS A 321 -13.74 13.99 3.96
N ASN A 322 -13.44 12.73 4.29
CA ASN A 322 -12.74 12.37 5.53
C ASN A 322 -11.36 13.03 5.65
N LEU A 323 -10.69 13.28 4.53
CA LEU A 323 -9.39 13.97 4.54
C LEU A 323 -9.48 15.42 5.04
N LEU A 324 -10.61 16.11 4.85
CA LEU A 324 -10.81 17.46 5.40
C LEU A 324 -10.81 17.43 6.93
N THR A 325 -11.50 16.44 7.51
CA THR A 325 -11.52 16.20 8.96
C THR A 325 -10.13 15.84 9.49
N LEU A 326 -9.40 14.97 8.79
CA LEU A 326 -8.04 14.59 9.17
C LEU A 326 -7.10 15.80 9.19
N ILE A 327 -7.07 16.60 8.11
CA ILE A 327 -6.25 17.81 8.02
C ILE A 327 -6.67 18.83 9.09
N GLN A 328 -7.97 19.05 9.31
CA GLN A 328 -8.45 19.96 10.35
C GLN A 328 -7.98 19.53 11.74
N THR A 329 -8.07 18.23 12.02
CA THR A 329 -7.64 17.64 13.29
C THR A 329 -6.14 17.82 13.49
N ASP A 330 -5.34 17.60 12.43
CA ASP A 330 -3.90 17.80 12.48
C ASP A 330 -3.49 19.26 12.69
N ILE A 331 -4.17 20.22 12.05
CA ILE A 331 -3.97 21.66 12.31
C ILE A 331 -4.22 21.97 13.78
N TYR A 332 -5.33 21.46 14.35
CA TYR A 332 -5.63 21.69 15.76
C TYR A 332 -4.62 21.02 16.70
N LEU A 333 -4.20 19.79 16.43
CA LEU A 333 -3.18 19.10 17.23
C LEU A 333 -1.83 19.81 17.17
N ALA A 334 -1.42 20.29 16.00
CA ALA A 334 -0.17 21.02 15.81
C ALA A 334 -0.16 22.38 16.53
N GLN A 335 -1.33 23.00 16.69
CA GLN A 335 -1.53 24.21 17.48
C GLN A 335 -1.84 23.94 18.97
N ASN A 336 -1.71 22.70 19.44
CA ASN A 336 -2.03 22.27 20.81
C ASN A 336 -3.51 22.53 21.23
N LYS A 337 -4.43 22.63 20.28
CA LYS A 337 -5.88 22.82 20.49
C LYS A 337 -6.58 21.45 20.58
N ILE A 338 -6.21 20.64 21.57
CA ILE A 338 -6.61 19.22 21.67
C ILE A 338 -8.14 19.05 21.80
N ASP A 339 -8.82 19.96 22.52
CA ASP A 339 -10.29 19.87 22.67
C ASP A 339 -11.05 20.12 21.37
N LEU A 340 -10.55 21.03 20.53
CA LEU A 340 -11.10 21.27 19.19
C LEU A 340 -10.80 20.07 18.28
N ALA A 341 -9.59 19.50 18.35
CA ALA A 341 -9.23 18.30 17.62
C ALA A 341 -10.16 17.13 17.95
N LEU A 342 -10.49 16.92 19.24
CA LEU A 342 -11.43 15.88 19.66
C LEU A 342 -12.84 16.15 19.12
N SER A 343 -13.31 17.39 19.25
CA SER A 343 -14.65 17.78 18.81
C SER A 343 -14.84 17.62 17.30
N GLU A 344 -13.80 17.90 16.50
CA GLU A 344 -13.81 17.75 15.04
C GLU A 344 -13.95 16.28 14.61
N ILE A 345 -13.22 15.36 15.25
CA ILE A 345 -13.08 13.99 14.73
C ILE A 345 -13.97 12.95 15.41
N GLN A 346 -14.36 13.16 16.67
CA GLN A 346 -14.98 12.11 17.49
C GLN A 346 -16.31 11.62 16.92
N SER A 347 -17.18 12.52 16.47
CA SER A 347 -18.50 12.15 15.92
C SER A 347 -18.36 11.35 14.63
N ILE A 348 -17.46 11.78 13.74
CA ILE A 348 -17.22 11.17 12.43
C ILE A 348 -16.61 9.77 12.63
N ALA A 349 -15.55 9.65 13.44
CA ALA A 349 -14.91 8.37 13.72
C ALA A 349 -15.86 7.36 14.41
N LYS A 350 -16.82 7.84 15.21
CA LYS A 350 -17.84 7.01 15.86
C LYS A 350 -18.84 6.41 14.87
N VAL A 351 -19.23 7.15 13.83
CA VAL A 351 -20.16 6.67 12.79
C VAL A 351 -19.46 5.91 11.66
N THR A 352 -18.13 6.00 11.55
CA THR A 352 -17.29 5.20 10.64
C THR A 352 -16.27 4.35 11.41
N PRO A 353 -16.71 3.37 12.23
CA PRO A 353 -15.81 2.58 13.09
C PRO A 353 -14.79 1.72 12.31
N GLU A 354 -15.06 1.42 11.05
CA GLU A 354 -14.19 0.70 10.12
C GLU A 354 -13.11 1.56 9.46
N ASN A 355 -13.28 2.89 9.45
CA ASN A 355 -12.30 3.80 8.84
C ASN A 355 -11.03 3.87 9.71
N ARG A 356 -9.94 3.25 9.24
CA ARG A 356 -8.69 3.13 10.00
C ARG A 356 -8.05 4.50 10.19
N ALA A 357 -7.91 5.31 9.14
CA ALA A 357 -7.29 6.63 9.22
C ALA A 357 -7.91 7.56 10.27
N LEU A 358 -9.25 7.70 10.27
CA LEU A 358 -9.97 8.53 11.24
C LEU A 358 -9.80 8.02 12.67
N ASN A 359 -9.82 6.71 12.86
CA ASN A 359 -9.71 6.13 14.19
C ASN A 359 -8.28 6.12 14.74
N PHE A 360 -7.27 6.00 13.88
CA PHE A 360 -5.88 6.21 14.26
C PHE A 360 -5.63 7.65 14.67
N LYS A 361 -6.18 8.61 13.92
CA LYS A 361 -6.11 10.02 14.29
C LYS A 361 -6.86 10.31 15.59
N LEU A 362 -8.06 9.75 15.79
CA LEU A 362 -8.78 9.85 17.07
C LEU A 362 -7.99 9.25 18.23
N ALA A 363 -7.33 8.10 18.02
CA ALA A 363 -6.45 7.52 19.04
C ALA A 363 -5.27 8.43 19.38
N GLU A 364 -4.66 9.11 18.41
CA GLU A 364 -3.65 10.13 18.68
C GLU A 364 -4.21 11.27 19.55
N VAL A 365 -5.41 11.77 19.21
CA VAL A 365 -6.10 12.81 20.01
C VAL A 365 -6.31 12.33 21.45
N PHE A 366 -6.80 11.10 21.64
CA PHE A 366 -6.97 10.50 22.98
C PHE A 366 -5.64 10.38 23.74
N ILE A 367 -4.55 9.99 23.08
CA ILE A 367 -3.22 9.93 23.70
C ILE A 367 -2.81 11.31 24.20
N ARG A 368 -2.97 12.37 23.40
CA ARG A 368 -2.62 13.74 23.80
C ARG A 368 -3.53 14.29 24.92
N LYS A 369 -4.77 13.81 25.01
CA LYS A 369 -5.73 14.18 26.06
C LYS A 369 -5.59 13.34 27.34
N ASN A 370 -4.61 12.44 27.41
CA ASN A 370 -4.45 11.47 28.51
C ASN A 370 -5.63 10.51 28.70
N MET A 371 -6.22 10.06 27.59
CA MET A 371 -7.30 9.06 27.54
C MET A 371 -6.75 7.74 27.00
N GLN A 372 -5.80 7.13 27.71
CA GLN A 372 -5.04 5.99 27.19
C GLN A 372 -5.90 4.73 27.00
N ALA A 373 -6.89 4.51 27.85
CA ALA A 373 -7.80 3.36 27.73
C ALA A 373 -8.62 3.43 26.44
N GLU A 374 -9.16 4.60 26.11
CA GLU A 374 -9.92 4.87 24.90
C GLU A 374 -9.04 4.78 23.65
N ALA A 375 -7.80 5.31 23.71
CA ALA A 375 -6.83 5.16 22.64
C ALA A 375 -6.51 3.69 22.36
N GLN A 376 -6.20 2.90 23.40
CA GLN A 376 -5.87 1.48 23.25
C GLN A 376 -7.07 0.69 22.73
N ALA A 377 -8.28 0.91 23.27
CA ALA A 377 -9.49 0.25 22.80
C ALA A 377 -9.78 0.55 21.32
N THR A 378 -9.55 1.81 20.90
CA THR A 378 -9.74 2.24 19.51
C THR A 378 -8.80 1.52 18.55
N VAL A 379 -7.53 1.37 18.91
CA VAL A 379 -6.51 0.78 18.03
C VAL A 379 -6.52 -0.75 18.06
N GLN A 380 -6.84 -1.36 19.21
CA GLN A 380 -6.79 -2.81 19.42
C GLN A 380 -7.63 -3.61 18.40
N ARG A 381 -8.76 -3.05 17.94
CA ARG A 381 -9.61 -3.72 16.94
C ARG A 381 -8.93 -3.84 15.57
N PHE A 382 -8.12 -2.85 15.19
CA PHE A 382 -7.38 -2.87 13.92
C PHE A 382 -6.22 -3.85 13.99
N ILE A 383 -5.50 -3.90 15.11
CA ILE A 383 -4.44 -4.89 15.36
C ILE A 383 -4.96 -6.32 15.26
N ARG A 384 -6.16 -6.60 15.79
CA ARG A 384 -6.79 -7.94 15.68
C ARG A 384 -7.06 -8.35 14.24
N LYS A 385 -7.38 -7.39 13.36
CA LYS A 385 -7.68 -7.64 11.93
C LYS A 385 -6.41 -7.68 11.06
N ASN A 386 -5.44 -6.83 11.40
CA ASN A 386 -4.16 -6.70 10.72
C ASN A 386 -3.02 -6.50 11.75
N PRO A 387 -2.39 -7.59 12.23
CA PRO A 387 -1.32 -7.51 13.22
C PRO A 387 0.02 -7.00 12.66
N ILE A 388 0.11 -6.78 11.34
CA ILE A 388 1.31 -6.29 10.64
C ILE A 388 1.38 -4.75 10.65
N ASP A 389 0.26 -4.07 10.90
CA ASP A 389 0.15 -2.62 10.85
C ASP A 389 1.01 -1.93 11.92
N SER A 390 2.17 -1.40 11.49
CA SER A 390 3.15 -0.76 12.35
C SER A 390 2.63 0.56 12.94
N ASN A 391 1.75 1.28 12.23
CA ASN A 391 1.14 2.52 12.72
C ASN A 391 0.23 2.23 13.92
N ALA A 392 -0.51 1.12 13.88
CA ALA A 392 -1.31 0.67 15.00
C ALA A 392 -0.46 0.37 16.24
N TRP A 393 0.63 -0.39 16.07
CA TRP A 393 1.54 -0.71 17.16
C TRP A 393 2.26 0.52 17.71
N LEU A 394 2.58 1.49 16.86
CA LEU A 394 3.18 2.76 17.26
C LEU A 394 2.22 3.56 18.16
N LEU A 395 0.94 3.64 17.81
CA LEU A 395 -0.07 4.28 18.66
C LEU A 395 -0.25 3.55 20.00
N MET A 396 -0.22 2.21 20.00
CA MET A 396 -0.24 1.43 21.25
C MET A 396 0.99 1.74 22.12
N GLN A 397 2.17 1.81 21.52
CA GLN A 397 3.42 2.16 22.20
C GLN A 397 3.36 3.57 22.80
N GLN A 398 2.90 4.56 22.02
CA GLN A 398 2.75 5.95 22.47
C GLN A 398 1.74 6.06 23.60
N SER A 399 0.59 5.40 23.47
CA SER A 399 -0.43 5.33 24.53
C SER A 399 0.11 4.72 25.81
N ALA A 400 0.75 3.54 25.73
CA ALA A 400 1.38 2.90 26.88
C ALA A 400 2.45 3.79 27.53
N ASN A 401 3.24 4.51 26.73
CA ASN A 401 4.25 5.41 27.26
C ASN A 401 3.63 6.61 28.01
N ALA A 402 2.47 7.09 27.59
CA ALA A 402 1.75 8.18 28.24
C ALA A 402 1.03 7.74 29.53
N ASP A 403 0.69 6.45 29.66
CA ASP A 403 -0.02 5.86 30.80
C ASP A 403 0.88 5.69 32.05
N LYS A 404 1.27 6.81 32.69
CA LYS A 404 2.19 6.82 33.83
C LYS A 404 1.69 6.06 35.07
N ALA A 405 0.38 5.88 35.20
CA ALA A 405 -0.24 5.21 36.34
C ALA A 405 -0.19 3.66 36.24
N ASN A 406 0.06 3.13 35.04
CA ASN A 406 0.02 1.70 34.80
C ASN A 406 1.30 1.00 35.26
N PRO A 407 1.22 0.02 36.20
CA PRO A 407 2.40 -0.69 36.70
C PRO A 407 3.10 -1.50 35.61
N LEU A 408 2.40 -1.86 34.52
CA LEU A 408 2.96 -2.56 33.36
C LEU A 408 3.39 -1.62 32.24
N ARG A 409 3.42 -0.30 32.46
CA ARG A 409 3.81 0.71 31.47
C ARG A 409 5.08 0.33 30.72
N THR A 410 6.18 0.10 31.44
CA THR A 410 7.49 -0.19 30.82
C THR A 410 7.46 -1.49 30.02
N VAL A 411 6.79 -2.52 30.53
CA VAL A 411 6.62 -3.81 29.85
C VAL A 411 5.82 -3.63 28.56
N ASN A 412 4.70 -2.91 28.62
CA ASN A 412 3.84 -2.65 27.46
C ASN A 412 4.54 -1.80 26.39
N VAL A 413 5.27 -0.76 26.79
CA VAL A 413 6.09 0.05 25.86
C VAL A 413 7.09 -0.82 25.12
N LEU A 414 7.80 -1.71 25.83
CA LEU A 414 8.80 -2.60 25.21
C LEU A 414 8.16 -3.63 24.28
N ARG A 415 7.00 -4.19 24.64
CA ARG A 415 6.25 -5.14 23.81
C ARG A 415 5.77 -4.50 22.51
N TYR A 416 5.13 -3.33 22.61
CA TYR A 416 4.62 -2.63 21.42
C TYR A 416 5.75 -2.10 20.55
N ARG A 417 6.83 -1.58 21.17
CA ARG A 417 8.06 -1.21 20.45
C ARG A 417 8.65 -2.38 19.67
N ALA A 418 8.63 -3.58 20.24
CA ALA A 418 9.14 -4.76 19.56
C ALA A 418 8.35 -5.05 18.28
N GLU A 419 7.02 -4.96 18.30
CA GLU A 419 6.20 -5.14 17.10
C GLU A 419 6.49 -4.07 16.04
N VAL A 420 6.61 -2.79 16.44
CA VAL A 420 7.00 -1.71 15.52
C VAL A 420 8.36 -2.02 14.89
N GLN A 421 9.38 -2.32 15.71
CA GLN A 421 10.72 -2.64 15.23
C GLN A 421 10.72 -3.85 14.30
N TYR A 422 9.96 -4.89 14.64
CA TYR A 422 9.89 -6.12 13.87
C TYR A 422 9.31 -5.87 12.48
N TRP A 423 8.15 -5.22 12.39
CA TRP A 423 7.49 -4.94 11.11
C TRP A 423 8.19 -3.84 10.30
N SER A 424 9.01 -3.00 10.93
CA SER A 424 9.94 -2.08 10.25
C SER A 424 11.26 -2.74 9.82
N GLY A 425 11.42 -4.06 9.98
CA GLY A 425 12.61 -4.81 9.58
C GLY A 425 13.81 -4.71 10.52
N LEU A 426 13.66 -4.08 11.69
CA LEU A 426 14.65 -4.05 12.76
C LEU A 426 14.50 -5.26 13.70
N GLU A 427 14.49 -6.48 13.14
CA GLU A 427 14.20 -7.74 13.84
C GLU A 427 15.09 -7.95 15.09
N ASP A 428 16.38 -7.63 15.00
CA ASP A 428 17.32 -7.73 16.11
C ASP A 428 16.95 -6.83 17.28
N ASN A 429 16.50 -5.61 16.99
CA ASN A 429 16.07 -4.65 18.00
C ASN A 429 14.75 -5.09 18.63
N ALA A 430 13.84 -5.67 17.84
CA ALA A 430 12.59 -6.23 18.34
C ALA A 430 12.83 -7.34 19.37
N ILE A 431 13.72 -8.29 19.05
CA ILE A 431 14.11 -9.38 19.96
C ILE A 431 14.74 -8.82 21.24
N LYS A 432 15.64 -7.83 21.14
CA LYS A 432 16.22 -7.16 22.32
C LYS A 432 15.15 -6.49 23.19
N SER A 433 14.18 -5.82 22.57
CA SER A 433 13.05 -5.20 23.28
C SER A 433 12.20 -6.23 24.02
N LEU A 434 11.88 -7.38 23.40
CA LEU A 434 11.13 -8.46 24.07
C LEU A 434 11.92 -9.16 25.18
N LEU A 435 13.22 -9.39 25.00
CA LEU A 435 14.10 -9.91 26.06
C LEU A 435 14.13 -8.98 27.28
N HIS A 436 14.12 -7.67 27.05
CA HIS A 436 14.00 -6.71 28.14
C HIS A 436 12.61 -6.77 28.79
N ALA A 437 11.53 -6.78 28.00
CA ALA A 437 10.17 -6.90 28.52
C ALA A 437 10.01 -8.17 29.39
N GLN A 438 10.54 -9.31 28.94
CA GLN A 438 10.49 -10.58 29.65
C GLN A 438 11.16 -10.52 31.02
N ARG A 439 12.31 -9.83 31.12
CA ARG A 439 13.03 -9.66 32.40
C ARG A 439 12.23 -8.83 33.40
N LEU A 440 11.46 -7.85 32.92
CA LEU A 440 10.65 -6.96 33.75
C LEU A 440 9.27 -7.56 34.09
N SER A 441 8.82 -8.59 33.38
CA SER A 441 7.52 -9.22 33.59
C SER A 441 7.57 -10.52 34.41
N LYS A 442 8.69 -10.83 35.07
CA LYS A 442 8.90 -12.12 35.77
C LYS A 442 7.81 -12.43 36.80
N ASP A 443 7.35 -11.41 37.51
CA ASP A 443 6.35 -11.55 38.58
C ASP A 443 4.91 -11.63 38.02
N ASN A 444 4.73 -11.48 36.70
CA ASN A 444 3.46 -11.62 36.02
C ASN A 444 3.52 -12.78 35.01
N LEU A 445 3.12 -13.98 35.46
CA LEU A 445 3.20 -15.21 34.68
C LEU A 445 2.52 -15.11 33.32
N ALA A 446 1.28 -14.62 33.27
CA ALA A 446 0.51 -14.49 32.02
C ALA A 446 1.21 -13.55 31.01
N MET A 447 1.77 -12.44 31.50
CA MET A 447 2.52 -11.51 30.66
C MET A 447 3.83 -12.12 30.16
N SER A 448 4.56 -12.79 31.06
CA SER A 448 5.81 -13.48 30.74
C SER A 448 5.62 -14.54 29.67
N ASP A 449 4.56 -15.36 29.76
CA ASP A 449 4.24 -16.39 28.77
C ASP A 449 3.89 -15.79 27.40
N THR A 450 3.10 -14.70 27.40
CA THR A 450 2.77 -13.97 26.16
C THR A 450 4.03 -13.44 25.48
N ILE A 451 4.95 -12.82 26.24
CA ILE A 451 6.21 -12.31 25.72
C ILE A 451 7.10 -13.45 25.22
N LYS A 452 7.20 -14.53 26.00
CA LYS A 452 8.03 -15.70 25.65
C LYS A 452 7.58 -16.33 24.34
N LYS A 453 6.27 -16.52 24.15
CA LYS A 453 5.70 -17.04 22.91
C LYS A 453 6.12 -16.18 21.71
N ARG A 454 5.87 -14.88 21.79
CA ARG A 454 6.18 -13.95 20.70
C ARG A 454 7.69 -13.84 20.43
N LEU A 455 8.51 -13.87 21.48
CA LEU A 455 9.96 -13.87 21.38
C LEU A 455 10.47 -15.12 20.64
N THR A 456 9.94 -16.30 20.97
CA THR A 456 10.29 -17.56 20.29
C THR A 456 9.89 -17.53 18.81
N GLU A 457 8.71 -16.98 18.49
CA GLU A 457 8.29 -16.75 17.10
C GLU A 457 9.31 -15.88 16.35
N MET A 458 9.60 -14.67 16.85
CA MET A 458 10.55 -13.75 16.20
C MET A 458 11.95 -14.35 16.06
N GLN A 459 12.44 -15.07 17.07
CA GLN A 459 13.74 -15.74 17.01
C GLN A 459 13.79 -16.85 15.94
N LYS A 460 12.73 -17.65 15.83
CA LYS A 460 12.62 -18.69 14.82
C LYS A 460 12.62 -18.08 13.42
N GLU A 461 11.83 -17.03 13.20
CA GLU A 461 11.73 -16.36 11.91
C GLU A 461 13.02 -15.64 11.49
N ARG A 462 13.78 -15.10 12.45
CA ARG A 462 15.09 -14.47 12.19
C ARG A 462 16.11 -15.47 11.62
N GLN A 463 16.08 -16.73 12.05
CA GLN A 463 17.06 -17.74 11.64
C GLN A 463 16.98 -18.10 10.15
N TYR A 464 15.85 -17.81 9.50
CA TYR A 464 15.71 -17.93 8.06
C TYR A 464 16.40 -16.75 7.38
N LYS A 465 17.55 -17.02 6.77
CA LYS A 465 18.24 -16.08 5.89
C LYS A 465 17.58 -16.09 4.51
N LEU A 466 17.44 -14.90 3.93
CA LEU A 466 17.11 -14.71 2.52
C LEU A 466 18.28 -15.16 1.65
#